data_AF-A0A957X5L8-F1
#
_entry.id   AF-A0A957X5L8-F1
#
_cell.length_a   1.000
_cell.length_b   1.000
_cell.length_c   1.000
_cell.angle_alpha   90.00
_cell.angle_beta   90.00
_cell.angle_gamma   90.00
#
_symmetry.space_group_name_H-M   'P 1'
#
loop_
_entity.id
_entity.type
_entity.pdbx_description
1 polymer ?
#
loop_
_entity_poly.entity_id
_entity_poly.type
_entity_poly.pdbx_seq_one_letter_code
_entity_poly.pdbx_strand_id
1 'polypeptide(L)'
;ARRKVTIMGNAPITVTKNFVLPKQSAERLQRLANLNAVSEDKIVIKALDILFDLSDLLDVDLERREWSAASEAALARVWDNQLDAIYDNWEEFYGVSTG
;
A
#
# COMPACT_ATOMS: atom_id res chain seq x y z
N ALA A 1 -22.62 39.79 13.11
CA ALA A 1 -22.79 38.64 14.02
C ALA A 1 -21.81 37.53 13.62
N ARG A 2 -20.77 37.28 14.43
CA ARG A 2 -19.76 36.24 14.17
C ARG A 2 -20.33 34.88 14.61
N ARG A 3 -20.54 33.94 13.68
CA ARG A 3 -20.90 32.57 14.04
C ARG A 3 -19.65 31.86 14.54
N LYS A 4 -19.70 31.45 15.81
CA LYS A 4 -18.73 30.61 16.48
C LYS A 4 -18.91 29.19 15.92
N VAL A 5 -17.99 28.73 15.06
CA VAL A 5 -17.95 27.32 14.67
C VAL A 5 -17.21 26.59 15.77
N THR A 6 -17.96 25.97 16.67
CA THR A 6 -17.43 25.04 17.66
C THR A 6 -17.22 23.71 16.95
N ILE A 7 -15.97 23.38 16.62
CA ILE A 7 -15.60 22.01 16.25
C ILE A 7 -15.64 21.21 17.54
N MET A 8 -16.75 20.52 17.82
CA MET A 8 -16.78 19.49 18.86
C MET A 8 -16.06 18.26 18.30
N GLY A 9 -14.96 17.89 18.97
CA GLY A 9 -14.08 16.82 18.55
C GLY A 9 -14.74 15.44 18.55
N ASN A 10 -14.42 14.71 17.48
CA ASN A 10 -14.32 13.25 17.38
C ASN A 10 -15.60 12.40 17.55
N ALA A 11 -16.69 12.76 16.87
CA ALA A 11 -17.70 11.77 16.52
C ALA A 11 -17.23 11.00 15.26
N PRO A 12 -17.31 9.66 15.23
CA PRO A 12 -17.00 8.91 14.02
C PRO A 12 -17.89 9.40 12.88
N ILE A 13 -17.30 9.66 11.71
CA ILE A 13 -18.05 10.01 10.51
C ILE A 13 -18.74 8.73 10.04
N THR A 14 -20.01 8.57 10.41
CA THR A 14 -20.82 7.43 9.96
C THR A 14 -21.55 7.81 8.68
N VAL A 15 -21.40 7.00 7.63
CA VAL A 15 -22.08 7.19 6.35
C VAL A 15 -22.91 5.94 6.04
N THR A 16 -24.23 6.10 5.94
CA THR A 16 -25.13 5.01 5.51
C THR A 16 -25.27 5.04 3.99
N LYS A 17 -25.03 3.89 3.34
CA LYS A 17 -25.20 3.70 1.90
C LYS A 17 -26.11 2.51 1.63
N ASN A 18 -27.07 2.70 0.73
CA ASN A 18 -27.91 1.63 0.22
C ASN A 18 -27.40 1.24 -1.16
N PHE A 19 -27.18 -0.05 -1.38
CA PHE A 19 -26.76 -0.60 -2.67
C PHE A 19 -27.57 -1.85 -2.99
N VAL A 20 -27.70 -2.14 -4.27
CA VAL A 20 -28.41 -3.34 -4.75
C VAL A 20 -27.39 -4.36 -5.18
N LEU A 21 -27.47 -5.56 -4.62
CA LEU A 21 -26.63 -6.69 -5.01
C LEU A 21 -27.36 -7.59 -6.01
N PRO A 22 -26.66 -8.15 -7.00
CA PRO A 22 -27.18 -9.27 -7.78
C PRO A 22 -27.56 -10.43 -6.86
N LYS A 23 -28.62 -11.17 -7.21
CA LYS A 23 -29.16 -12.27 -6.40
C LYS A 23 -28.08 -13.24 -5.89
N GLN A 24 -27.17 -13.67 -6.77
CA GLN A 24 -26.09 -14.59 -6.41
C GLN A 24 -25.14 -14.02 -5.33
N SER A 25 -24.86 -12.71 -5.40
CA SER A 25 -23.99 -12.03 -4.44
C SER A 25 -24.69 -11.84 -3.09
N ALA A 26 -25.98 -11.49 -3.10
CA ALA A 26 -26.80 -11.41 -1.89
C ALA A 26 -26.89 -12.78 -1.19
N GLU A 27 -27.15 -13.85 -1.93
CA GLU A 27 -27.17 -15.21 -1.36
C GLU A 27 -25.81 -15.62 -0.80
N ARG A 28 -24.71 -15.25 -1.46
CA ARG A 28 -23.37 -15.52 -0.95
C ARG A 28 -23.06 -14.74 0.33
N LEU A 29 -23.46 -13.46 0.39
CA LEU A 29 -23.32 -12.62 1.58
C LEU A 29 -24.10 -13.21 2.76
N GLN A 30 -25.36 -13.56 2.53
CA GLN A 30 -26.21 -14.20 3.54
C GLN A 30 -25.61 -15.52 4.05
N ARG A 31 -25.10 -16.36 3.15
CA ARG A 31 -24.42 -17.61 3.55
C ARG A 31 -23.18 -17.34 4.41
N LEU A 32 -22.35 -16.37 4.02
CA LEU A 32 -21.16 -16.00 4.79
C LEU A 32 -21.51 -15.42 6.16
N ALA A 33 -22.52 -14.57 6.24
CA ALA A 33 -23.04 -14.04 7.50
C ALA A 33 -23.52 -15.17 8.42
N ASN A 34 -24.29 -16.12 7.89
CA ASN A 34 -24.79 -17.28 8.64
C ASN A 34 -23.65 -18.19 9.13
N LEU A 35 -22.68 -18.52 8.27
CA LEU A 35 -21.55 -19.38 8.63
C LEU A 35 -20.68 -18.78 9.75
N ASN A 36 -20.53 -17.46 9.76
CA ASN A 36 -19.71 -16.75 10.73
C ASN A 36 -20.50 -16.21 11.93
N ALA A 37 -21.82 -16.47 11.99
CA ALA A 37 -22.74 -15.95 13.01
C ALA A 37 -22.61 -14.43 13.23
N VAL A 38 -22.50 -13.67 12.14
CA VAL A 38 -22.38 -12.20 12.15
C VAL A 38 -23.38 -11.56 11.21
N SER A 39 -23.65 -10.27 11.35
CA SER A 39 -24.49 -9.52 10.42
C SER A 39 -23.83 -9.37 9.05
N GLU A 40 -24.66 -9.24 8.01
CA GLU A 40 -24.21 -8.95 6.65
C GLU A 40 -23.40 -7.66 6.60
N ASP A 41 -23.84 -6.62 7.32
CA ASP A 41 -23.13 -5.34 7.45
C ASP A 41 -21.68 -5.52 7.90
N LYS A 42 -21.45 -6.39 8.89
CA LYS A 42 -20.10 -6.63 9.42
C LYS A 42 -19.21 -7.32 8.39
N ILE A 43 -19.77 -8.21 7.56
CA ILE A 43 -19.05 -8.83 6.44
C ILE A 43 -18.71 -7.78 5.38
N VAL A 44 -19.66 -6.90 5.04
CA VAL A 44 -19.45 -5.83 4.05
C VAL A 44 -18.37 -4.85 4.51
N ILE A 45 -18.44 -4.40 5.77
CA ILE A 45 -17.42 -3.52 6.36
C ILE A 45 -16.04 -4.19 6.28
N LYS A 46 -15.93 -5.45 6.72
CA LYS A 46 -14.66 -6.16 6.68
C LYS A 46 -14.13 -6.37 5.26
N ALA A 47 -15.01 -6.56 4.28
CA ALA A 47 -14.62 -6.67 2.88
C ALA A 47 -14.08 -5.34 2.34
N LEU A 48 -14.67 -4.21 2.74
CA LEU A 48 -14.19 -2.87 2.38
C LEU A 48 -12.84 -2.57 3.05
N ASP A 49 -12.68 -2.90 4.33
CA ASP A 49 -11.41 -2.74 5.03
C ASP A 49 -10.28 -3.48 4.31
N ILE A 50 -10.51 -4.76 3.95
CA ILE A 50 -9.53 -5.55 3.18
C ILE A 50 -9.24 -4.92 1.81
N LEU A 51 -10.25 -4.38 1.13
CA LEU A 51 -10.06 -3.72 -0.17
C LEU A 51 -9.21 -2.46 -0.04
N PHE A 52 -9.43 -1.66 1.01
CA PHE A 52 -8.65 -0.46 1.28
C PHE A 52 -7.22 -0.81 1.67
N ASP A 53 -7.03 -1.75 2.61
CA ASP A 53 -5.70 -2.22 3.01
C ASP A 53 -4.89 -2.74 1.81
N LEU A 54 -5.53 -3.49 0.91
CA LEU A 54 -4.88 -3.99 -0.31
C LEU A 54 -4.56 -2.87 -1.29
N SER A 55 -5.43 -1.86 -1.40
CA SER A 55 -5.21 -0.72 -2.27
C SER A 55 -4.02 0.11 -1.77
N ASP A 56 -3.95 0.37 -0.47
CA ASP A 56 -2.83 1.07 0.18
C ASP A 56 -1.53 0.28 0.02
N LEU A 57 -1.56 -1.04 0.22
CA LEU A 57 -0.38 -1.89 0.02
C LEU A 57 0.14 -1.84 -1.43
N LEU A 58 -0.78 -1.94 -2.40
CA LEU A 58 -0.42 -1.89 -3.81
C LEU A 58 0.11 -0.51 -4.23
N ASP A 59 -0.38 0.55 -3.61
CA ASP A 59 0.12 1.92 -3.82
C ASP A 59 1.55 2.06 -3.28
N VAL A 60 1.83 1.55 -2.07
CA VAL A 60 3.19 1.51 -1.52
C VAL A 60 4.15 0.69 -2.42
N ASP A 61 3.69 -0.44 -2.96
CA ASP A 61 4.49 -1.24 -3.90
C ASP A 61 4.69 -0.53 -5.25
N LEU A 62 3.76 0.33 -5.66
CA LEU A 62 3.90 1.19 -6.84
C LEU A 62 4.93 2.29 -6.57
N GLU A 63 4.76 3.06 -5.50
CA GLU A 63 5.70 4.12 -5.07
C GLU A 63 7.12 3.56 -4.90
N ARG A 64 7.26 2.39 -4.27
CA ARG A 64 8.56 1.73 -4.10
C ARG A 64 9.22 1.37 -5.42
N ARG A 65 8.44 0.88 -6.40
CA ARG A 65 8.97 0.58 -7.75
C ARG A 65 9.37 1.84 -8.49
N GLU A 66 8.59 2.90 -8.37
CA GLU A 66 8.90 4.20 -8.97
C GLU A 66 10.17 4.81 -8.36
N TRP A 67 10.31 4.75 -7.04
CA TRP A 67 11.53 5.19 -6.35
C TRP A 67 12.73 4.31 -6.68
N SER A 68 12.55 2.99 -6.78
CA SER A 68 13.62 2.09 -7.23
C SER A 68 14.11 2.48 -8.62
N ALA A 69 13.21 2.67 -9.59
CA ALA A 69 13.55 3.06 -10.95
C ALA A 69 14.21 4.45 -11.03
N ALA A 70 13.70 5.44 -10.28
CA ALA A 70 14.30 6.76 -10.22
C ALA A 70 15.69 6.75 -9.55
N SER A 71 15.85 5.93 -8.51
CA SER A 71 17.11 5.78 -7.78
C SER A 71 18.16 5.05 -8.61
N GLU A 72 17.78 4.06 -9.41
CA GLU A 72 18.70 3.27 -10.25
C GLU A 72 19.48 4.16 -11.23
N ALA A 73 18.82 5.11 -11.89
CA ALA A 73 19.48 6.06 -12.78
C ALA A 73 20.44 7.02 -12.04
N ALA A 74 20.11 7.39 -10.80
CA ALA A 74 20.97 8.21 -9.96
C ALA A 74 22.17 7.40 -9.43
N LEU A 75 21.96 6.15 -9.05
CA LEU A 75 22.97 5.20 -8.59
C LEU A 75 23.97 4.91 -9.69
N ALA A 76 23.50 4.63 -10.92
CA ALA A 76 24.35 4.41 -12.08
C ALA A 76 25.28 5.59 -12.34
N ARG A 77 24.82 6.84 -12.18
CA ARG A 77 25.68 8.03 -12.33
C ARG A 77 26.78 8.13 -11.28
N VAL A 78 26.54 7.67 -10.05
CA VAL A 78 27.46 7.83 -8.92
C VAL A 78 28.40 6.63 -8.76
N TRP A 79 27.94 5.42 -9.06
CA TRP A 79 28.73 4.19 -8.98
C TRP A 79 29.33 3.77 -10.32
N ASP A 80 28.61 3.85 -11.43
CA ASP A 80 29.15 3.46 -12.75
C ASP A 80 29.70 4.69 -13.48
N ASN A 81 30.74 5.29 -12.92
CA ASN A 81 31.43 6.42 -13.55
C ASN A 81 32.94 6.19 -13.65
N GLN A 82 33.56 6.96 -14.55
CA GLN A 82 34.99 6.82 -14.87
C GLN A 82 35.91 7.07 -13.66
N LEU A 83 35.45 7.77 -12.63
CA LEU A 83 36.23 7.98 -11.41
C LEU A 83 36.17 6.76 -10.50
N ASP A 84 35.02 6.09 -10.43
CA ASP A 84 34.84 4.87 -9.62
C ASP A 84 35.46 3.63 -10.29
N ALA A 85 35.54 3.60 -11.63
CA ALA A 85 36.20 2.55 -12.41
C ALA A 85 37.68 2.34 -12.04
N ILE A 86 38.31 3.31 -11.35
CA ILE A 86 39.66 3.16 -10.78
C ILE A 86 39.70 2.03 -9.73
N TYR A 87 38.57 1.75 -9.08
CA TYR A 87 38.43 0.69 -8.07
C TYR A 87 37.97 -0.66 -8.64
N ASP A 88 37.81 -0.80 -9.96
CA ASP A 88 37.47 -2.08 -10.59
C ASP A 88 38.54 -3.16 -10.29
N ASN A 89 39.80 -2.74 -10.14
CA ASN A 89 40.93 -3.58 -9.77
C ASN A 89 41.18 -3.61 -8.25
N TRP A 90 40.13 -3.53 -7.43
CA TRP A 90 40.23 -3.53 -5.96
C TRP A 90 41.06 -4.71 -5.40
N GLU A 91 41.07 -5.86 -6.07
CA GLU A 91 41.90 -7.03 -5.71
C GLU A 91 43.40 -6.70 -5.70
N GLU A 92 43.86 -5.86 -6.63
CA GLU A 92 45.26 -5.42 -6.71
C GLU A 92 45.61 -4.41 -5.60
N PHE A 93 44.67 -3.53 -5.23
CA PHE A 93 44.85 -2.57 -4.14
C PHE A 93 44.91 -3.22 -2.77
N TYR A 94 44.16 -4.31 -2.57
CA TYR A 94 44.06 -5.02 -1.29
C TYR A 94 44.85 -6.33 -1.23
N GLY A 95 45.57 -6.69 -2.31
CA GLY A 95 46.41 -7.89 -2.36
C GLY A 95 45.62 -9.19 -2.24
N VAL A 96 44.36 -9.21 -2.67
CA VAL A 96 43.49 -10.39 -2.62
C VAL A 96 43.78 -11.22 -3.87
N SER A 97 44.49 -12.33 -3.72
CA SER A 97 44.68 -13.28 -4.82
C SER A 97 43.42 -14.12 -4.98
N THR A 98 42.73 -14.01 -6.13
CA THR A 98 41.76 -15.00 -6.58
C THR A 98 42.52 -16.30 -6.90
N GLY A 99 42.53 -17.22 -5.91
CA GLY A 99 43.21 -18.52 -6.00
C GLY A 99 42.57 -19.49 -6.97
#